data_AF-A0A1C6WPT8-F1
#
_entry.id   AF-A0A1C6WPT8-F1
#
_cell.length_a   1.000
_cell.length_b   1.000
_cell.length_c   1.000
_cell.angle_alpha   90.00
_cell.angle_beta   90.00
_cell.angle_gamma   90.00
#
_symmetry.space_group_name_H-M   'P 1'
#
loop_
_entity.id
_entity.type
_entity.pdbx_description
1 polymer ?
#
loop_
_entity_poly.entity_id
_entity_poly.type
_entity_poly.pdbx_seq_one_letter_code
_entity_poly.pdbx_strand_id
1 'polypeptide(L)'
;MANKACSYFIEADEYFNNGIVDENKFNKNDSLKYRCPYENRTLRPCQNNYERVNAVGAYLYNNLLNVGSSFKGIGNNDNRHVEFFMMWLGDKLFKIDNDYKITMEESYEKNLKNSMGNFNYWNVLRSKNIYKNATIRKMNAMYTLLTYICKLVTEYNKNNKNLKNISDNDRNTLVNHSTQCRNYYRTTHSAVNG
;
A
#
# COMPACT_ATOMS: atom_id res chain seq x y z
N MET A 1 2.97 -17.25 3.10
CA MET A 1 3.92 -16.23 2.62
C MET A 1 3.23 -14.98 2.09
N ALA A 2 2.32 -15.06 1.10
CA ALA A 2 1.49 -13.92 0.67
C ALA A 2 0.63 -13.30 1.81
N ASN A 3 0.24 -14.11 2.81
CA ASN A 3 -0.61 -13.68 3.91
C ASN A 3 -0.03 -12.52 4.73
N LYS A 4 1.25 -12.58 5.15
CA LYS A 4 1.84 -11.53 6.01
C LYS A 4 1.95 -10.17 5.32
N ALA A 5 2.36 -10.16 4.05
CA ALA A 5 2.42 -8.93 3.27
C ALA A 5 1.04 -8.29 3.13
N CYS A 6 0.03 -9.10 2.79
CA CYS A 6 -1.36 -8.64 2.72
C CYS A 6 -1.89 -8.12 4.07
N SER A 7 -1.52 -8.76 5.18
CA SER A 7 -1.86 -8.26 6.52
C SER A 7 -1.29 -6.85 6.75
N TYR A 8 -0.04 -6.58 6.38
CA TYR A 8 0.54 -5.24 6.54
C TYR A 8 -0.13 -4.19 5.67
N PHE A 9 -0.51 -4.52 4.42
CA PHE A 9 -1.25 -3.61 3.57
C PHE A 9 -2.64 -3.29 4.16
N ILE A 10 -3.37 -4.31 4.61
CA ILE A 10 -4.69 -4.14 5.24
C ILE A 10 -4.57 -3.29 6.50
N GLU A 11 -3.60 -3.58 7.36
CA GLU A 11 -3.34 -2.84 8.60
C GLU A 11 -2.96 -1.37 8.31
N ALA A 12 -2.12 -1.12 7.30
CA ALA A 12 -1.77 0.23 6.90
C ALA A 12 -2.98 1.00 6.34
N ASP A 13 -3.81 0.35 5.51
CA ASP A 13 -5.02 0.94 4.92
C ASP A 13 -6.07 1.30 5.98
N GLU A 14 -6.08 0.55 7.07
CA GLU A 14 -6.94 0.72 8.23
C GLU A 14 -6.75 2.04 8.98
N TYR A 15 -5.65 2.78 8.73
CA TYR A 15 -5.43 4.12 9.25
C TYR A 15 -6.06 5.21 8.37
N PHE A 16 -6.59 4.88 7.19
CA PHE A 16 -7.06 5.88 6.23
C PHE A 16 -8.57 5.90 6.09
N ASN A 17 -9.11 7.10 5.98
CA ASN A 17 -10.44 7.39 5.46
C ASN A 17 -10.30 8.30 4.23
N ASN A 18 -10.50 7.74 3.03
CA ASN A 18 -10.42 8.44 1.75
C ASN A 18 -9.21 9.38 1.57
N GLY A 19 -7.99 8.86 1.83
CA GLY A 19 -6.74 9.62 1.68
C GLY A 19 -6.34 10.45 2.91
N ILE A 20 -7.22 10.58 3.90
CA ILE A 20 -6.93 11.23 5.18
C ILE A 20 -6.63 10.18 6.24
N VAL A 21 -5.54 10.36 6.99
CA VAL A 21 -5.20 9.50 8.12
C VAL A 21 -6.08 9.83 9.32
N ASP A 22 -6.70 8.82 9.93
CA ASP A 22 -7.40 8.93 11.21
C ASP A 22 -6.39 9.24 12.33
N GLU A 23 -6.41 10.49 12.79
CA GLU A 23 -5.48 10.97 13.82
C GLU A 23 -5.65 10.24 15.15
N ASN A 24 -6.88 9.88 15.53
CA ASN A 24 -7.15 9.20 16.79
C ASN A 24 -6.57 7.79 16.79
N LYS A 25 -6.72 7.07 15.67
CA LYS A 25 -6.12 5.75 15.49
C LYS A 25 -4.60 5.85 15.40
N PHE A 26 -4.08 6.82 14.65
CA PHE A 26 -2.65 7.08 14.51
C PHE A 26 -1.97 7.35 15.86
N ASN A 27 -2.53 8.25 16.67
CA ASN A 27 -1.94 8.70 17.94
C ASN A 27 -1.85 7.59 19.01
N LYS A 28 -2.65 6.52 18.86
CA LYS A 28 -2.62 5.32 19.71
C LYS A 28 -1.46 4.37 19.37
N ASN A 29 -0.78 4.55 18.24
CA ASN A 29 0.32 3.69 17.82
C ASN A 29 1.67 4.42 17.94
N ASP A 30 2.44 4.08 18.98
CA ASP A 30 3.77 4.67 19.21
C ASP A 30 4.75 4.41 18.05
N SER A 31 4.67 3.24 17.40
CA SER A 31 5.55 2.89 16.27
C SER A 31 5.36 3.80 15.04
N LEU A 32 4.21 4.45 14.92
CA LEU A 32 3.94 5.48 13.92
C LEU A 32 4.44 6.85 14.38
N LYS A 33 4.23 7.21 15.65
CA LYS A 33 4.66 8.50 16.20
C LYS A 33 6.19 8.70 16.12
N TYR A 34 6.97 7.64 16.32
CA TYR A 34 8.44 7.70 16.16
C TYR A 34 8.92 7.94 14.72
N ARG A 35 8.00 7.97 13.74
CA ARG A 35 8.30 8.21 12.32
C ARG A 35 7.92 9.62 11.85
N CYS A 36 7.42 10.46 12.77
CA CYS A 36 7.14 11.86 12.49
C CYS A 36 8.42 12.69 12.32
N PRO A 37 8.31 13.91 11.75
CA PRO A 37 9.46 14.79 11.57
C PRO A 37 10.11 15.29 12.86
N TYR A 38 11.32 15.80 12.70
CA TYR A 38 12.10 16.42 13.77
C TYR A 38 12.04 17.94 13.65
N GLU A 39 12.06 18.60 14.79
CA GLU A 39 12.19 20.05 14.90
C GLU A 39 13.30 20.35 15.91
N ASN A 40 14.31 21.12 15.51
CA ASN A 40 15.48 21.43 16.33
C ASN A 40 16.15 20.18 16.94
N ARG A 41 16.29 19.10 16.14
CA ARG A 41 16.84 17.78 16.54
C ARG A 41 16.03 17.01 17.59
N THR A 42 14.81 17.45 17.87
CA THR A 42 13.87 16.74 18.75
C THR A 42 12.74 16.15 17.91
N LEU A 43 12.39 14.89 18.18
CA LEU A 43 11.22 14.26 17.57
C LEU A 43 9.98 15.06 17.98
N ARG A 44 9.17 15.47 17.01
CA ARG A 44 7.89 16.12 17.27
C ARG A 44 6.72 15.29 16.73
N PRO A 45 5.49 15.51 17.25
CA PRO A 45 4.29 14.92 16.65
C PRO A 45 4.12 15.33 15.18
N CYS A 46 3.48 14.46 14.39
CA CYS A 46 3.06 14.77 13.03
C CYS A 46 1.95 15.84 13.07
N GLN A 47 2.15 16.94 12.36
CA GLN A 47 1.30 18.14 12.41
C GLN A 47 0.22 18.16 11.33
N ASN A 48 0.39 17.40 10.25
CA ASN A 48 -0.54 17.39 9.12
C ASN A 48 -0.71 16.00 8.51
N ASN A 49 -1.68 15.87 7.59
CA ASN A 49 -1.99 14.60 6.94
C ASN A 49 -0.78 14.01 6.18
N TYR A 50 0.00 14.84 5.49
CA TYR A 50 1.15 14.39 4.70
C TYR A 50 2.24 13.76 5.57
N GLU A 51 2.52 14.35 6.72
CA GLU A 51 3.45 13.79 7.70
C GLU A 51 2.96 12.45 8.24
N ARG A 52 1.65 12.31 8.47
CA ARG A 52 1.05 11.04 8.91
C ARG A 52 1.05 9.97 7.82
N VAL A 53 0.75 10.34 6.57
CA VAL A 53 0.88 9.46 5.38
C VAL A 53 2.31 8.94 5.29
N ASN A 54 3.31 9.82 5.43
CA ASN A 54 4.72 9.46 5.43
C ASN A 54 5.09 8.52 6.58
N ALA A 55 4.60 8.78 7.80
CA ALA A 55 4.84 7.93 8.96
C ALA A 55 4.25 6.52 8.77
N VAL A 56 3.02 6.40 8.25
CA VAL A 56 2.41 5.10 7.92
C VAL A 56 3.16 4.42 6.78
N GLY A 57 3.57 5.16 5.75
CA GLY A 57 4.39 4.63 4.65
C GLY A 57 5.72 4.06 5.14
N ALA A 58 6.41 4.77 6.02
CA ALA A 58 7.65 4.31 6.64
C ALA A 58 7.46 3.05 7.49
N TYR A 59 6.35 2.95 8.22
CA TYR A 59 5.99 1.75 8.97
C TYR A 59 5.74 0.56 8.05
N LEU A 60 4.89 0.73 7.04
CA LEU A 60 4.57 -0.30 6.06
C LEU A 60 5.83 -0.78 5.34
N TYR A 61 6.65 0.14 4.84
CA TYR A 61 7.87 -0.21 4.12
C TYR A 61 8.83 -1.07 4.96
N ASN A 62 9.07 -0.69 6.23
CA ASN A 62 9.92 -1.47 7.13
C ASN A 62 9.35 -2.88 7.37
N ASN A 63 8.03 -3.00 7.52
CA ASN A 63 7.38 -4.31 7.67
C ASN A 63 7.48 -5.17 6.41
N LEU A 64 7.35 -4.55 5.23
CA LEU A 64 7.51 -5.22 3.94
C LEU A 64 8.95 -5.69 3.69
N LEU A 65 9.95 -4.91 4.12
CA LEU A 65 11.36 -5.34 4.08
C LEU A 65 11.58 -6.62 4.88
N ASN A 66 11.00 -6.71 6.08
CA ASN A 66 11.12 -7.89 6.95
C ASN A 66 10.52 -9.17 6.34
N VAL A 67 9.57 -9.02 5.42
CA VAL A 67 8.98 -10.13 4.64
C VAL A 67 9.46 -10.15 3.19
N GLY A 68 10.48 -9.36 2.85
CA GLY A 68 11.02 -9.17 1.51
C GLY A 68 11.38 -10.49 0.80
N SER A 69 11.99 -11.41 1.56
CA SER A 69 12.37 -12.76 1.10
C SER A 69 11.17 -13.66 0.78
N SER A 70 9.96 -13.28 1.19
CA SER A 70 8.70 -13.99 0.93
C SER A 70 8.12 -13.68 -0.44
N PHE A 71 8.62 -12.65 -1.13
CA PHE A 71 8.13 -12.23 -2.46
C PHE A 71 8.82 -12.93 -3.63
N LYS A 72 9.57 -14.02 -3.38
CA LYS A 72 10.23 -14.82 -4.42
C LYS A 72 9.23 -15.27 -5.49
N GLY A 73 9.53 -14.99 -6.75
CA GLY A 73 8.87 -15.59 -7.91
C GLY A 73 9.84 -15.77 -9.08
N ILE A 74 9.32 -15.95 -10.28
CA ILE A 74 10.12 -16.09 -11.50
C ILE A 74 10.45 -14.66 -12.03
N GLY A 75 11.71 -14.38 -12.37
CA GLY A 75 12.18 -13.09 -12.90
C GLY A 75 13.10 -12.30 -11.95
N ASN A 76 13.23 -10.99 -12.19
CA ASN A 76 14.09 -10.09 -11.40
C ASN A 76 13.49 -9.91 -10.00
N ASN A 77 13.88 -10.79 -9.06
CA ASN A 77 13.29 -10.90 -7.72
C ASN A 77 13.72 -9.80 -6.76
N ASP A 78 14.70 -8.99 -7.15
CA ASP A 78 15.22 -7.94 -6.31
C ASP A 78 14.20 -6.80 -6.26
N ASN A 79 13.64 -6.61 -5.06
CA ASN A 79 12.85 -5.46 -4.65
C ASN A 79 11.35 -5.46 -5.01
N ARG A 80 10.67 -6.61 -5.16
CA ARG A 80 9.19 -6.61 -5.33
C ARG A 80 8.41 -5.94 -4.20
N HIS A 81 8.94 -5.97 -2.98
CA HIS A 81 8.37 -5.23 -1.85
C HIS A 81 8.34 -3.71 -2.11
N VAL A 82 9.32 -3.19 -2.85
CA VAL A 82 9.34 -1.80 -3.31
C VAL A 82 8.21 -1.55 -4.30
N GLU A 83 7.99 -2.46 -5.24
CA GLU A 83 6.96 -2.31 -6.28
C GLU A 83 5.57 -2.25 -5.64
N PHE A 84 5.26 -3.17 -4.72
CA PHE A 84 3.99 -3.15 -3.99
C PHE A 84 3.84 -1.92 -3.09
N PHE A 85 4.93 -1.48 -2.45
CA PHE A 85 4.93 -0.24 -1.68
C PHE A 85 4.65 0.99 -2.57
N MET A 86 5.22 1.05 -3.78
CA MET A 86 4.97 2.12 -4.73
C MET A 86 3.51 2.15 -5.20
N MET A 87 2.92 0.98 -5.43
CA MET A 87 1.48 0.86 -5.74
C MET A 87 0.63 1.41 -4.58
N TRP A 88 0.92 1.00 -3.35
CA TRP A 88 0.24 1.49 -2.15
C TRP A 88 0.36 3.01 -2.00
N LEU A 89 1.56 3.55 -2.16
CA LEU A 89 1.82 4.98 -2.04
C LEU A 89 1.04 5.77 -3.10
N GLY A 90 1.04 5.28 -4.34
CA GLY A 90 0.28 5.90 -5.43
C GLY A 90 -1.23 5.86 -5.22
N ASP A 91 -1.77 4.82 -4.57
CA ASP A 91 -3.17 4.82 -4.12
C ASP A 91 -3.46 5.97 -3.13
N LYS A 92 -2.59 6.17 -2.14
CA LYS A 92 -2.79 7.24 -1.15
C LYS A 92 -2.69 8.61 -1.79
N LEU A 93 -1.67 8.82 -2.62
CA LEU A 93 -1.47 10.06 -3.35
C LEU A 93 -2.65 10.35 -4.30
N PHE A 94 -3.17 9.34 -5.02
CA PHE A 94 -4.34 9.53 -5.87
C PHE A 94 -5.59 9.92 -5.09
N LYS A 95 -5.79 9.36 -3.89
CA LYS A 95 -6.92 9.75 -3.03
C LYS A 95 -6.78 11.17 -2.47
N ILE A 96 -5.56 11.70 -2.36
CA ILE A 96 -5.30 13.06 -1.90
C ILE A 96 -5.43 14.06 -3.06
N ASP A 97 -4.76 13.82 -4.18
CA ASP A 97 -4.71 14.75 -5.31
C ASP A 97 -5.93 14.63 -6.23
N ASN A 98 -6.50 13.43 -6.35
CA ASN A 98 -7.54 13.07 -7.34
C ASN A 98 -7.16 13.46 -8.78
N ASP A 99 -5.87 13.39 -9.10
CA ASP A 99 -5.32 13.79 -10.40
C ASP A 99 -4.99 12.55 -11.25
N TYR A 100 -5.47 12.57 -12.50
CA TYR A 100 -5.38 11.45 -13.43
C TYR A 100 -4.10 11.46 -14.27
N LYS A 101 -3.38 12.58 -14.30
CA LYS A 101 -2.23 12.83 -15.17
C LYS A 101 -0.93 12.97 -14.40
N ILE A 102 -0.97 13.49 -13.18
CA ILE A 102 0.23 13.69 -12.37
C ILE A 102 0.96 12.36 -12.15
N THR A 103 2.28 12.40 -12.31
CA THR A 103 3.17 11.26 -12.07
C THR A 103 3.35 11.01 -10.58
N MET A 104 3.80 9.80 -10.23
CA MET A 104 4.22 9.47 -8.87
C MET A 104 5.28 10.44 -8.35
N GLU A 105 6.24 10.82 -9.19
CA GLU A 105 7.29 11.77 -8.82
C GLU A 105 6.75 13.16 -8.54
N GLU A 106 5.98 13.75 -9.45
CA GLU A 106 5.41 15.09 -9.27
C GLU A 106 4.49 15.17 -8.05
N SER A 107 3.62 14.17 -7.86
CA SER A 107 2.73 14.11 -6.69
C SER A 107 3.51 13.96 -5.39
N TYR A 108 4.58 13.16 -5.39
CA TYR A 108 5.47 13.04 -4.24
C TYR A 108 6.18 14.36 -3.91
N GLU A 109 6.73 15.03 -4.91
CA GLU A 109 7.43 16.30 -4.73
C GLU A 109 6.50 17.38 -4.17
N LYS A 110 5.26 17.41 -4.68
CA LYS A 110 4.20 18.33 -4.24
C LYS A 110 3.78 18.07 -2.79
N ASN A 111 3.55 16.81 -2.42
CA ASN A 111 2.82 16.48 -1.19
C ASN A 111 3.70 15.97 -0.05
N LEU A 112 4.75 15.19 -0.35
CA LEU A 112 5.46 14.39 0.66
C LEU A 112 6.92 14.81 0.88
N LYS A 113 7.55 15.48 -0.09
CA LYS A 113 8.97 15.88 -0.05
C LYS A 113 9.36 16.65 1.22
N ASN A 114 8.49 17.56 1.65
CA ASN A 114 8.72 18.42 2.82
C ASN A 114 8.13 17.86 4.12
N SER A 115 7.50 16.69 4.07
CA SER A 115 6.82 16.06 5.20
C SER A 115 7.53 14.79 5.67
N MET A 116 8.76 14.55 5.20
CA MET A 116 9.54 13.37 5.56
C MET A 116 10.05 13.49 6.98
N GLY A 117 9.80 12.44 7.78
CA GLY A 117 10.49 12.24 9.05
C GLY A 117 11.81 11.51 8.89
N ASN A 118 12.18 10.70 9.87
CA ASN A 118 13.44 9.95 9.89
C ASN A 118 13.66 8.99 8.72
N PHE A 119 12.59 8.60 8.03
CA PHE A 119 12.65 7.55 7.03
C PHE A 119 12.40 8.12 5.63
N ASN A 120 13.48 8.36 4.91
CA ASN A 120 13.44 8.79 3.53
C ASN A 120 13.46 7.57 2.59
N TYR A 121 12.27 7.12 2.20
CA TYR A 121 12.10 6.10 1.16
C TYR A 121 12.19 6.65 -0.28
N TRP A 122 12.49 7.93 -0.47
CA TRP A 122 12.68 8.51 -1.81
C TRP A 122 13.83 7.84 -2.58
N ASN A 123 14.91 7.48 -1.88
CA ASN A 123 16.03 6.76 -2.51
C ASN A 123 15.58 5.42 -3.09
N VAL A 124 14.59 4.79 -2.43
CA VAL A 124 13.94 3.58 -2.91
C VAL A 124 13.08 3.88 -4.14
N LEU A 125 12.29 4.95 -4.11
CA LEU A 125 11.50 5.40 -5.28
C LEU A 125 12.40 5.73 -6.49
N ARG A 126 13.57 6.34 -6.26
CA ARG A 126 14.60 6.62 -7.28
C ARG A 126 15.19 5.37 -7.92
N SER A 127 15.17 4.23 -7.24
CA SER A 127 15.77 2.99 -7.75
C SER A 127 14.99 2.35 -8.90
N LYS A 128 13.74 2.76 -9.16
CA LYS A 128 12.87 2.17 -10.20
C LYS A 128 12.16 3.25 -11.05
N ASN A 129 12.87 3.79 -12.04
CA ASN A 129 12.38 4.88 -12.91
C ASN A 129 11.00 4.64 -13.55
N ILE A 130 10.67 3.41 -13.94
CA ILE A 130 9.38 3.10 -14.58
C ILE A 130 8.20 3.49 -13.68
N TYR A 131 8.29 3.24 -12.38
CA TYR A 131 7.20 3.52 -11.45
C TYR A 131 7.12 5.01 -11.08
N LYS A 132 8.23 5.76 -11.17
CA LYS A 132 8.22 7.22 -10.97
C LYS A 132 7.42 7.93 -12.06
N ASN A 133 7.62 7.51 -13.30
CA ASN A 133 6.99 8.12 -14.47
C ASN A 133 5.53 7.67 -14.66
N ALA A 134 5.10 6.64 -13.94
CA ALA A 134 3.71 6.22 -13.97
C ALA A 134 2.83 7.21 -13.19
N THR A 135 1.66 7.49 -13.75
CA THR A 135 0.64 8.33 -13.12
C THR A 135 0.15 7.70 -11.81
N ILE A 136 -0.16 8.52 -10.80
CA ILE A 136 -0.73 8.02 -9.53
C ILE A 136 -2.06 7.26 -9.76
N ARG A 137 -2.83 7.62 -10.79
CA ARG A 137 -4.05 6.89 -11.23
C ARG A 137 -3.80 5.45 -11.64
N LYS A 138 -2.68 5.18 -12.34
CA LYS A 138 -2.27 3.81 -12.73
C LYS A 138 -1.83 3.03 -11.49
N MET A 139 -1.11 3.65 -10.56
CA MET A 139 -0.74 3.00 -9.29
C MET A 139 -1.94 2.66 -8.43
N ASN A 140 -2.89 3.58 -8.30
CA ASN A 140 -4.16 3.32 -7.62
C ASN A 140 -4.90 2.12 -8.23
N ALA A 141 -4.93 1.99 -9.56
CA ALA A 141 -5.55 0.83 -10.20
C ALA A 141 -4.82 -0.48 -9.83
N MET A 142 -3.49 -0.49 -9.95
CA MET A 142 -2.69 -1.66 -9.60
C MET A 142 -2.83 -2.04 -8.12
N TYR A 143 -2.85 -1.06 -7.23
CA TYR A 143 -3.06 -1.29 -5.81
C TYR A 143 -4.47 -1.80 -5.50
N THR A 144 -5.50 -1.29 -6.18
CA THR A 144 -6.87 -1.79 -6.05
C THR A 144 -6.96 -3.26 -6.41
N LEU A 145 -6.29 -3.68 -7.49
CA LEU A 145 -6.16 -5.09 -7.85
C LEU A 145 -5.45 -5.88 -6.74
N LEU A 146 -4.34 -5.36 -6.22
CA LEU A 146 -3.60 -5.98 -5.10
C LEU A 146 -4.49 -6.12 -3.85
N THR A 147 -5.34 -5.14 -3.54
CA THR A 147 -6.29 -5.22 -2.42
C THR A 147 -7.28 -6.36 -2.61
N TYR A 148 -7.84 -6.56 -3.80
CA TYR A 148 -8.73 -7.69 -4.07
C TYR A 148 -8.02 -9.04 -3.94
N ILE A 149 -6.77 -9.13 -4.44
CA ILE A 149 -5.93 -10.33 -4.26
C ILE A 149 -5.71 -10.59 -2.77
N CYS A 150 -5.37 -9.56 -1.99
CA CYS A 150 -5.13 -9.69 -0.57
C CYS A 150 -6.37 -10.13 0.21
N LYS A 151 -7.54 -9.56 -0.08
CA LYS A 151 -8.82 -10.02 0.51
C LYS A 151 -9.10 -11.49 0.22
N LEU A 152 -8.89 -11.92 -1.04
CA LEU A 152 -9.08 -13.32 -1.43
C LEU A 152 -8.10 -14.24 -0.69
N VAL A 153 -6.82 -13.89 -0.64
CA VAL A 153 -5.77 -14.68 0.02
C VAL A 153 -6.01 -14.77 1.53
N THR A 154 -6.38 -13.66 2.18
CA THR A 154 -6.69 -13.62 3.61
C THR A 154 -7.88 -14.52 3.93
N GLU A 155 -8.97 -14.40 3.17
CA GLU A 155 -10.16 -15.24 3.37
C GLU A 155 -9.86 -16.72 3.11
N TYR A 156 -9.11 -17.02 2.05
CA TYR A 156 -8.73 -18.40 1.75
C TYR A 156 -7.89 -19.01 2.87
N ASN A 157 -6.94 -18.26 3.43
CA ASN A 157 -6.10 -18.73 4.52
C ASN A 157 -6.84 -18.90 5.85
N LYS A 158 -7.88 -18.10 6.10
CA LYS A 158 -8.76 -18.28 7.27
C LYS A 158 -9.48 -19.63 7.23
N ASN A 159 -9.91 -20.06 6.04
CA ASN A 159 -10.72 -21.26 5.83
C ASN A 159 -9.90 -22.53 5.48
N ASN A 160 -8.63 -22.38 5.12
CA ASN A 160 -7.70 -23.42 4.68
C ASN A 160 -7.32 -24.50 5.71
N LYS A 161 -7.88 -24.47 6.93
CA LYS A 161 -7.68 -25.57 7.88
C LYS A 161 -8.64 -26.74 7.63
N ASN A 162 -9.77 -26.54 6.92
CA ASN A 162 -10.58 -27.63 6.40
C ASN A 162 -11.63 -27.11 5.38
N LEU A 163 -11.31 -27.10 4.08
CA LEU A 163 -12.28 -26.74 3.01
C LEU A 163 -13.54 -27.63 3.02
N LYS A 164 -13.47 -28.80 3.69
CA LYS A 164 -14.60 -29.71 3.90
C LYS A 164 -15.65 -29.16 4.88
N ASN A 165 -15.28 -28.22 5.76
CA ASN A 165 -16.15 -27.66 6.80
C ASN A 165 -16.34 -26.13 6.64
N ILE A 166 -16.12 -25.59 5.45
CA ILE A 166 -16.36 -24.17 5.18
C ILE A 166 -17.86 -23.88 5.22
N SER A 167 -18.27 -22.82 5.91
CA SER A 167 -19.67 -22.39 5.90
C SER A 167 -20.06 -21.86 4.52
N ASP A 168 -21.36 -21.91 4.19
CA ASP A 168 -21.87 -21.31 2.94
C ASP A 168 -21.54 -19.82 2.86
N ASN A 169 -21.56 -19.11 4.00
CA ASN A 169 -21.21 -17.70 4.07
C ASN A 169 -19.74 -17.43 3.70
N ASP A 170 -18.81 -18.22 4.25
CA ASP A 170 -17.38 -18.09 3.94
C ASP A 170 -17.11 -18.46 2.47
N ARG A 171 -17.80 -19.48 1.94
CA ARG A 171 -17.74 -19.84 0.52
C ARG A 171 -18.22 -18.70 -0.37
N ASN A 172 -19.35 -18.08 -0.04
CA ASN A 172 -19.88 -16.94 -0.78
C ASN A 172 -18.91 -15.74 -0.75
N THR A 173 -18.27 -15.50 0.40
CA THR A 173 -17.26 -14.44 0.56
C THR A 173 -16.04 -14.70 -0.35
N LEU A 174 -15.55 -15.94 -0.41
CA LEU A 174 -14.46 -16.33 -1.32
C LEU A 174 -14.84 -16.13 -2.80
N VAL A 175 -16.03 -16.57 -3.20
CA VAL A 175 -16.53 -16.41 -4.57
C VAL A 175 -16.63 -14.94 -4.94
N ASN A 176 -17.13 -14.10 -4.02
CA ASN A 176 -17.23 -12.66 -4.22
C ASN A 176 -15.85 -12.02 -4.42
N HIS A 177 -14.89 -12.26 -3.52
CA HIS A 177 -13.53 -11.71 -3.65
C HIS A 177 -12.82 -12.20 -4.93
N SER A 178 -12.99 -13.47 -5.29
CA SER A 178 -12.45 -14.04 -6.53
C SER A 178 -13.04 -13.36 -7.77
N THR A 179 -14.35 -13.14 -7.78
CA THR A 179 -15.06 -12.45 -8.87
C THR A 179 -14.60 -11.00 -9.01
N GLN A 180 -14.50 -10.26 -7.90
CA GLN A 180 -13.99 -8.89 -7.88
C GLN A 180 -12.57 -8.80 -8.45
N CYS A 181 -11.67 -9.67 -7.97
CA CYS A 181 -10.29 -9.73 -8.45
C CYS A 181 -10.24 -9.99 -9.97
N ARG A 182 -10.98 -11.00 -10.45
CA ARG A 182 -11.00 -11.38 -11.87
C ARG A 182 -11.55 -10.27 -12.76
N ASN A 183 -12.65 -9.65 -12.35
CA ASN A 183 -13.28 -8.58 -13.12
C ASN A 183 -12.37 -7.35 -13.19
N TYR A 184 -11.77 -6.95 -12.05
CA TYR A 184 -10.89 -5.80 -12.01
C TYR A 184 -9.59 -6.01 -12.81
N TYR A 185 -9.03 -7.23 -12.76
CA TYR A 185 -7.87 -7.60 -13.59
C TYR A 185 -8.19 -7.43 -15.08
N ARG A 186 -9.35 -7.93 -15.55
CA ARG A 186 -9.77 -7.81 -16.95
C ARG A 186 -9.93 -6.35 -17.39
N THR A 187 -10.57 -5.53 -16.56
CA THR A 187 -10.72 -4.10 -16.85
C THR A 187 -9.37 -3.42 -16.96
N THR A 188 -8.47 -3.67 -16.01
CA THR A 188 -7.12 -3.09 -16.02
C THR A 188 -6.31 -3.57 -17.24
N HIS A 189 -6.37 -4.87 -17.56
CA HIS A 189 -5.67 -5.46 -18.71
C HIS A 189 -6.17 -4.88 -20.04
N SER A 190 -7.49 -4.72 -20.18
CA SER A 190 -8.09 -4.15 -21.40
C SER A 190 -7.71 -2.67 -21.56
N ALA A 191 -7.62 -1.91 -20.47
CA ALA A 191 -7.21 -0.52 -20.50
C ALA A 191 -5.72 -0.29 -20.85
N VAL A 192 -4.89 -1.32 -20.73
CA VAL A 192 -3.45 -1.26 -21.09
C VAL A 192 -3.19 -1.71 -22.51
N ASN A 193 -4.00 -2.64 -23.04
CA ASN A 193 -3.83 -3.24 -24.37
C ASN A 193 -4.80 -2.70 -25.43
N GLY A 194 -5.71 -1.80 -25.04
CA GLY A 194 -6.68 -1.15 -25.93
C GLY A 194 -6.27 0.26 -26.31
#